data_AF-A0AAV3M425-F1
#
_entry.id   AF-A0AAV3M425-F1
#
_cell.length_a   1.000
_cell.length_b   1.000
_cell.length_c   1.000
_cell.angle_alpha   90.00
_cell.angle_beta   90.00
_cell.angle_gamma   90.00
#
_symmetry.space_group_name_H-M   'P 1'
#
loop_
_entity.id
_entity.type
_entity.pdbx_description
1 polymer ?
#
loop_
_entity_poly.entity_id
_entity_poly.type
_entity_poly.pdbx_seq_one_letter_code
_entity_poly.pdbx_strand_id
1 'polypeptide(L)'
;MWPFKRRKIAEQIAPPKRSAFTTDLYSALAKEKGFNGLDLPQPVINGVGMDSIDTSVPSFKGEQVYGVPGSQAAWYASQMFIGNNMCAIIAKHWLVDKACNMPARDAIRQGYDIDCDNDDDSAISKKLRKRDKKYRIQHHLKELIHFGRVYGGRLALFVVETSNPKEWYENPFNLDGVTKGMYKGIK
;
A
#
# COMPACT_ATOMS: atom_id res chain seq x y z
N MET A 1 8.51 -56.92 36.06
CA MET A 1 9.22 -57.20 34.80
C MET A 1 8.19 -57.30 33.69
N TRP A 2 8.12 -56.33 32.78
CA TRP A 2 7.22 -56.32 31.62
C TRP A 2 8.00 -55.74 30.43
N PRO A 3 8.19 -56.44 29.30
CA PRO A 3 9.20 -56.05 28.30
C PRO A 3 8.57 -55.62 26.98
N PHE A 4 8.08 -54.38 26.83
CA PHE A 4 7.76 -53.84 25.50
C PHE A 4 8.05 -52.34 25.41
N LYS A 5 9.27 -51.99 25.01
CA LYS A 5 9.64 -50.64 24.56
C LYS A 5 9.31 -50.57 23.07
N ARG A 6 8.31 -49.77 22.67
CA ARG A 6 8.03 -49.49 21.25
C ARG A 6 9.29 -48.89 20.62
N ARG A 7 9.85 -49.54 19.60
CA ARG A 7 10.88 -48.95 18.74
C ARG A 7 10.25 -47.74 18.02
N LYS A 8 10.89 -46.57 18.08
CA LYS A 8 10.56 -45.46 17.18
C LYS A 8 10.84 -45.94 15.76
N ILE A 9 9.77 -46.08 14.97
CA ILE A 9 9.88 -46.26 13.52
C ILE A 9 10.54 -44.99 13.01
N ALA A 10 11.66 -45.12 12.29
CA ALA A 10 12.32 -44.00 11.64
C ALA A 10 11.28 -43.29 10.76
N GLU A 11 11.11 -41.97 10.94
CA GLU A 11 10.30 -41.15 10.05
C GLU A 11 10.82 -41.37 8.63
N GLN A 12 10.07 -42.11 7.83
CA GLN A 12 10.27 -42.16 6.40
C GLN A 12 9.97 -40.75 5.88
N ILE A 13 11.02 -40.01 5.55
CA ILE A 13 10.92 -38.72 4.88
C ILE A 13 10.08 -38.94 3.62
N ALA A 14 8.87 -38.39 3.60
CA ALA A 14 7.99 -38.53 2.46
C ALA A 14 8.68 -38.01 1.19
N PRO A 15 8.54 -38.69 0.03
CA PRO A 15 9.17 -38.23 -1.20
C PRO A 15 8.64 -36.84 -1.56
N PRO A 16 9.51 -35.93 -2.06
CA PRO A 16 9.09 -34.57 -2.41
C PRO A 16 8.00 -34.63 -3.49
N LYS A 17 6.93 -33.85 -3.32
CA LYS A 17 5.81 -33.81 -4.26
C LYS A 17 6.29 -33.22 -5.59
N ARG A 18 6.42 -34.05 -6.62
CA ARG A 18 6.84 -33.66 -7.96
C ARG A 18 5.63 -33.19 -8.76
N SER A 19 5.41 -31.88 -8.87
CA SER A 19 4.40 -31.30 -9.77
C SER A 19 5.04 -30.23 -10.66
N ALA A 20 4.51 -30.03 -11.87
CA ALA A 20 5.03 -29.06 -12.83
C ALA A 20 4.86 -27.58 -12.40
N PHE A 21 4.08 -27.33 -11.34
CA PHE A 21 3.77 -25.98 -10.84
C PHE A 21 4.38 -25.68 -9.46
N THR A 22 5.14 -26.61 -8.88
CA THR A 22 5.82 -26.41 -7.60
C THR A 22 7.25 -25.90 -7.81
N THR A 23 7.59 -24.78 -7.17
CA THR A 23 8.92 -24.15 -7.20
C THR A 23 10.04 -25.04 -6.63
N ASP A 24 9.67 -26.08 -5.88
CA ASP A 24 10.61 -26.99 -5.22
C ASP A 24 11.15 -28.09 -6.14
N LEU A 25 10.65 -28.20 -7.39
CA LEU A 25 11.04 -29.27 -8.32
C LEU A 25 12.52 -29.19 -8.70
N TYR A 26 13.00 -27.99 -9.03
CA TYR A 26 14.38 -27.80 -9.51
C TYR A 26 15.41 -27.91 -8.39
N SER A 27 15.10 -27.41 -7.19
CA SER A 27 15.97 -27.52 -6.01
C SER A 27 16.08 -28.97 -5.52
N ALA A 28 14.97 -29.73 -5.54
CA ALA A 28 14.98 -31.16 -5.20
C ALA A 28 15.81 -31.99 -6.21
N LEU A 29 15.67 -31.73 -7.51
CA LEU A 29 16.37 -32.46 -8.56
C LEU A 29 17.88 -32.16 -8.58
N ALA A 30 18.27 -30.92 -8.29
CA ALA A 30 19.68 -30.54 -8.15
C ALA A 30 20.35 -31.27 -6.98
N LYS A 31 19.65 -31.40 -5.85
CA LYS A 31 20.13 -32.08 -4.64
C LYS A 31 20.26 -33.60 -4.84
N GLU A 32 19.32 -34.23 -5.56
CA GLU A 32 19.40 -35.66 -5.92
C GLU A 32 20.60 -35.97 -6.84
N LYS A 33 20.99 -35.03 -7.71
CA LYS A 33 22.14 -35.20 -8.63
C LYS A 33 23.49 -34.81 -8.01
N GLY A 34 23.55 -34.54 -6.71
CA GLY A 34 24.78 -34.18 -6.01
C GLY A 34 25.33 -32.80 -6.38
N PHE A 35 24.52 -31.93 -6.98
CA PHE A 35 24.92 -30.56 -7.30
C PHE A 35 24.75 -29.69 -6.05
N ASN A 36 25.86 -29.40 -5.37
CA ASN A 36 25.90 -28.55 -4.18
C ASN A 36 25.92 -27.04 -4.49
N GLY A 37 25.63 -26.64 -5.73
CA GLY A 37 25.76 -25.25 -6.18
C GLY A 37 27.17 -24.91 -6.65
N LEU A 38 27.30 -23.78 -7.35
CA LEU A 38 28.59 -23.15 -7.59
C LEU A 38 28.95 -22.34 -6.34
N ASP A 39 30.10 -22.62 -5.75
CA ASP A 39 30.64 -21.92 -4.58
C ASP A 39 31.19 -20.55 -5.02
N LEU A 40 30.29 -19.68 -5.48
CA LEU A 40 30.61 -18.32 -5.85
C LEU A 40 30.86 -17.54 -4.55
N PRO A 41 31.98 -16.79 -4.44
CA PRO A 41 32.24 -15.98 -3.26
C PRO A 41 31.09 -14.96 -3.13
N GLN A 42 30.26 -15.15 -2.11
CA GLN A 42 29.21 -14.18 -1.83
C GLN A 42 29.87 -12.86 -1.45
N PRO A 43 29.45 -11.72 -2.03
CA PRO A 43 29.99 -10.43 -1.63
C PRO A 43 29.68 -10.19 -0.15
N VAL A 44 30.71 -10.22 0.67
CA VAL A 44 30.65 -9.86 2.09
C VAL A 44 30.53 -8.34 2.18
N ILE A 45 29.35 -7.88 2.59
CA ILE A 45 29.09 -6.46 2.88
C ILE A 45 29.72 -6.14 4.24
N ASN A 46 30.92 -5.57 4.24
CA ASN A 46 31.53 -4.99 5.44
C ASN A 46 30.91 -3.62 5.73
N GLY A 47 29.73 -3.63 6.37
CA GLY A 47 29.02 -2.43 6.78
C GLY A 47 27.78 -2.81 7.59
N VAL A 48 27.96 -3.00 8.89
CA VAL A 48 26.86 -3.28 9.81
C VAL A 48 26.08 -1.97 10.04
N GLY A 49 24.86 -1.89 9.52
CA GLY A 49 23.90 -0.90 9.99
C GLY A 49 23.59 -1.19 11.46
N MET A 50 23.89 -0.23 12.33
CA MET A 50 23.83 -0.36 13.78
C MET A 50 22.37 -0.21 14.28
N ASP A 51 21.52 -1.16 13.90
CA ASP A 51 20.26 -1.45 14.59
C ASP A 51 20.05 -2.97 14.55
N SER A 52 20.79 -3.67 15.42
CA SER A 52 20.76 -5.12 15.52
C SER A 52 19.56 -5.55 16.35
N ILE A 53 18.56 -6.17 15.70
CA ILE A 53 17.65 -7.08 16.40
C ILE A 53 18.35 -8.44 16.45
N ASP A 54 19.11 -8.66 17.52
CA ASP A 54 19.79 -9.93 17.79
C ASP A 54 18.74 -11.03 17.98
N THR A 55 18.53 -11.83 16.95
CA THR A 55 18.35 -13.30 16.94
C THR A 55 18.00 -13.68 15.51
N SER A 56 18.94 -14.31 14.81
CA SER A 56 18.83 -14.96 13.49
C SER A 56 17.42 -14.95 12.90
N VAL A 57 17.09 -13.91 12.14
CA VAL A 57 15.91 -13.96 11.26
C VAL A 57 16.14 -15.13 10.29
N PRO A 58 15.22 -16.10 10.19
CA PRO A 58 15.34 -17.19 9.23
C PRO A 58 15.62 -16.59 7.85
N SER A 59 16.45 -17.23 7.02
CA SER A 59 16.79 -16.72 5.67
C SER A 59 15.56 -16.34 4.84
N PHE A 60 14.41 -16.96 5.10
CA PHE A 60 13.11 -16.61 4.50
C PHE A 60 12.57 -15.21 4.89
N LYS A 61 12.91 -14.72 6.09
CA LYS A 61 12.59 -13.37 6.59
C LYS A 61 13.70 -12.35 6.34
N GLY A 62 14.96 -12.78 6.21
CA GLY A 62 16.12 -11.89 6.08
C GLY A 62 16.20 -11.11 4.77
N GLU A 63 15.52 -11.57 3.72
CA GLU A 63 15.57 -10.96 2.39
C GLU A 63 14.26 -10.23 2.00
N GLN A 64 13.27 -10.17 2.88
CA GLN A 64 11.95 -9.63 2.55
C GLN A 64 11.80 -8.22 3.11
N VAL A 65 12.00 -7.21 2.27
CA VAL A 65 11.73 -5.80 2.62
C VAL A 65 10.22 -5.57 2.50
N TYR A 66 9.52 -5.41 3.63
CA TYR A 66 8.06 -5.24 3.68
C TYR A 66 7.26 -6.37 2.99
N GLY A 67 7.78 -7.61 3.00
CA GLY A 67 7.15 -8.77 2.35
C GLY A 67 7.39 -8.86 0.84
N VAL A 68 8.33 -8.06 0.31
CA VAL A 68 8.81 -8.12 -1.07
C VAL A 68 10.24 -8.63 -1.09
N PRO A 69 10.60 -9.55 -2.01
CA PRO A 69 11.99 -9.99 -2.16
C PRO A 69 12.93 -8.81 -2.36
N GLY A 70 14.07 -8.79 -1.67
CA GLY A 70 15.00 -7.66 -1.65
C GLY A 70 15.47 -7.24 -3.05
N SER A 71 15.62 -8.19 -3.96
CA SER A 71 15.94 -7.93 -5.37
C SER A 71 14.83 -7.15 -6.11
N GLN A 72 13.56 -7.44 -5.83
CA GLN A 72 12.43 -6.70 -6.39
C GLN A 72 12.32 -5.30 -5.77
N ALA A 73 12.53 -5.19 -4.45
CA ALA A 73 12.55 -3.89 -3.77
C ALA A 73 13.69 -3.00 -4.30
N ALA A 74 14.88 -3.57 -4.52
CA ALA A 74 16.03 -2.87 -5.11
C ALA A 74 15.76 -2.44 -6.56
N TRP A 75 15.07 -3.26 -7.35
CA TRP A 75 14.67 -2.89 -8.71
C TRP A 75 13.75 -1.67 -8.72
N TYR A 76 12.71 -1.64 -7.86
CA TYR A 76 11.86 -0.46 -7.72
C TYR A 76 12.64 0.77 -7.22
N ALA A 77 13.57 0.57 -6.27
CA ALA A 77 14.39 1.65 -5.72
C ALA A 77 15.41 2.22 -6.72
N SER A 78 15.83 1.45 -7.74
CA SER A 78 16.73 1.91 -8.79
C SER A 78 16.08 2.90 -9.78
N GLN A 79 14.76 3.05 -9.74
CA GLN A 79 14.02 3.97 -10.60
C GLN A 79 13.93 5.35 -9.96
N MET A 80 13.73 6.39 -10.77
CA MET A 80 13.54 7.76 -10.27
C MET A 80 12.32 7.86 -9.33
N PHE A 81 11.29 7.05 -9.56
CA PHE A 81 10.15 6.89 -8.68
C PHE A 81 9.95 5.40 -8.38
N ILE A 82 9.79 5.06 -7.10
CA ILE A 82 9.68 3.68 -6.62
C ILE A 82 8.42 2.94 -7.11
N GLY A 83 7.48 3.69 -7.71
CA GLY A 83 6.26 3.14 -8.28
C GLY A 83 5.13 2.99 -7.27
N ASN A 84 3.89 3.13 -7.76
CA ASN A 84 2.69 3.06 -6.92
C ASN A 84 2.57 1.74 -6.16
N ASN A 85 3.04 0.64 -6.76
CA ASN A 85 2.98 -0.69 -6.13
C ASN A 85 3.84 -0.76 -4.88
N MET A 86 5.08 -0.27 -4.94
CA MET A 86 5.97 -0.29 -3.79
C MET A 86 5.52 0.73 -2.73
N CYS A 87 5.02 1.90 -3.13
CA CYS A 87 4.36 2.85 -2.22
C CYS A 87 3.21 2.19 -1.44
N ALA A 88 2.33 1.44 -2.11
CA ALA A 88 1.22 0.75 -1.47
C ALA A 88 1.68 -0.33 -0.47
N ILE A 89 2.82 -0.97 -0.73
CA ILE A 89 3.40 -1.97 0.18
C ILE A 89 4.00 -1.30 1.41
N ILE A 90 4.77 -0.22 1.22
CA ILE A 90 5.36 0.56 2.31
C ILE A 90 4.25 1.18 3.18
N ALA A 91 3.17 1.68 2.58
CA ALA A 91 2.04 2.26 3.30
C ALA A 91 1.29 1.27 4.19
N LYS A 92 1.41 -0.05 3.97
CA LYS A 92 0.85 -1.06 4.91
C LYS A 92 1.55 -1.03 6.26
N HIS A 93 2.78 -0.54 6.33
CA HIS A 93 3.48 -0.42 7.59
C HIS A 93 2.82 0.65 8.48
N TRP A 94 2.39 0.24 9.67
CA TRP A 94 1.58 1.09 10.57
C TRP A 94 2.23 2.45 10.86
N LEU A 95 3.56 2.50 11.00
CA LEU A 95 4.28 3.75 11.30
C LEU A 95 4.23 4.70 10.11
N VAL A 96 4.36 4.16 8.89
CA VAL A 96 4.31 4.95 7.67
C VAL A 96 2.90 5.46 7.45
N ASP A 97 1.89 4.59 7.56
CA ASP A 97 0.49 4.98 7.47
C ASP A 97 0.15 6.11 8.44
N LYS A 98 0.56 5.96 9.71
CA LYS A 98 0.36 6.96 10.75
C LYS A 98 1.04 8.29 10.41
N ALA A 99 2.29 8.26 9.95
CA ALA A 99 3.03 9.47 9.57
C ALA A 99 2.39 10.20 8.38
N CYS A 100 1.85 9.47 7.40
CA CYS A 100 1.16 10.05 6.26
C CYS A 100 -0.25 10.56 6.60
N ASN A 101 -0.96 9.89 7.51
CA ASN A 101 -2.36 10.20 7.87
C ASN A 101 -2.50 11.29 8.95
N MET A 102 -1.57 11.34 9.92
CA MET A 102 -1.66 12.28 11.05
C MET A 102 -1.79 13.76 10.63
N PRO A 103 -1.02 14.28 9.65
CA PRO A 103 -1.14 15.67 9.22
C PRO A 103 -2.54 16.00 8.66
N ALA A 104 -3.13 15.06 7.91
CA ALA A 104 -4.46 15.23 7.34
C ALA A 104 -5.53 15.30 8.44
N ARG A 105 -5.42 14.46 9.46
CA ARG A 105 -6.33 14.45 10.61
C ARG A 105 -6.21 15.71 11.45
N ASP A 106 -4.99 16.19 11.64
CA ASP A 106 -4.72 17.39 12.44
C ASP A 106 -5.25 18.65 11.75
N ALA A 107 -4.96 18.81 10.46
CA ALA A 107 -5.46 19.93 9.67
C ALA A 107 -6.99 20.06 9.69
N ILE A 108 -7.71 18.94 9.64
CA ILE A 108 -9.18 18.92 9.58
C ILE A 108 -9.82 18.93 10.97
N ARG A 109 -9.02 18.81 12.05
CA ARG A 109 -9.53 18.70 13.42
C ARG A 109 -10.33 19.92 13.85
N GLN A 110 -9.87 21.11 13.49
CA GLN A 110 -10.54 22.38 13.80
C GLN A 110 -11.74 22.65 12.90
N GLY A 111 -11.87 21.93 11.79
CA GLY A 111 -12.84 22.22 10.74
C GLY A 111 -12.38 23.40 9.87
N TYR A 112 -13.34 23.95 9.15
CA TYR A 112 -13.17 25.14 8.31
C TYR A 112 -14.45 25.98 8.41
N ASP A 113 -14.27 27.29 8.25
CA ASP A 113 -15.37 28.22 8.12
C ASP A 113 -15.63 28.56 6.66
N ILE A 114 -16.89 28.89 6.39
CA ILE A 114 -17.37 29.23 5.07
C ILE A 114 -17.76 30.69 5.15
N ASP A 115 -16.87 31.55 4.65
CA ASP A 115 -17.16 32.96 4.48
C ASP A 115 -18.01 33.11 3.21
N CYS A 116 -19.14 33.77 3.36
CA CYS A 116 -19.99 34.21 2.26
C CYS A 116 -20.05 35.74 2.39
N ASP A 117 -20.10 36.48 1.29
CA ASP A 117 -19.91 37.94 1.31
C ASP A 117 -21.24 38.75 1.43
N ASN A 118 -22.40 38.11 1.62
CA ASN A 118 -23.73 38.75 1.44
C ASN A 118 -24.63 38.67 2.68
N ASP A 119 -25.47 39.67 2.96
CA ASP A 119 -26.31 39.73 4.18
C ASP A 119 -27.20 38.48 4.51
N ASP A 120 -27.46 37.58 3.54
CA ASP A 120 -28.16 36.29 3.73
C ASP A 120 -27.25 35.09 4.14
N ASP A 121 -26.00 35.36 4.51
CA ASP A 121 -24.92 34.37 4.71
C ASP A 121 -25.27 33.23 5.67
N SER A 122 -26.05 33.50 6.71
CA SER A 122 -26.35 32.49 7.73
C SER A 122 -27.21 31.34 7.19
N ALA A 123 -28.07 31.60 6.20
CA ALA A 123 -28.95 30.58 5.61
C ALA A 123 -28.20 29.74 4.56
N ILE A 124 -27.34 30.38 3.77
CA ILE A 124 -26.53 29.74 2.74
C ILE A 124 -25.45 28.86 3.39
N SER A 125 -24.71 29.40 4.36
CA SER A 125 -23.69 28.65 5.11
C SER A 125 -24.26 27.39 5.78
N LYS A 126 -25.45 27.48 6.41
CA LYS A 126 -26.14 26.31 6.98
C LYS A 126 -26.50 25.26 5.91
N LYS A 127 -26.96 25.68 4.72
CA LYS A 127 -27.24 24.77 3.60
C LYS A 127 -25.97 24.09 3.10
N LEU A 128 -24.86 24.82 2.98
CA LEU A 128 -23.56 24.29 2.58
C LEU A 128 -23.05 23.27 3.60
N ARG A 129 -23.03 23.59 4.90
CA ARG A 129 -22.63 22.64 5.96
C ARG A 129 -23.46 21.35 5.94
N LYS A 130 -24.76 21.42 5.61
CA LYS A 130 -25.60 20.22 5.44
C LYS A 130 -25.17 19.37 4.23
N ARG A 131 -24.77 20.01 3.13
CA ARG A 131 -24.26 19.33 1.93
C ARG A 131 -22.85 18.77 2.16
N ASP A 132 -22.00 19.44 2.93
CA ASP A 132 -20.66 18.96 3.28
C ASP A 132 -20.71 17.59 3.98
N LYS A 133 -21.66 17.43 4.89
CA LYS A 133 -21.93 16.15 5.56
C LYS A 133 -22.45 15.10 4.57
N LYS A 134 -23.34 15.49 3.64
CA LYS A 134 -23.88 14.58 2.61
C LYS A 134 -22.78 14.04 1.69
N TYR A 135 -21.88 14.90 1.25
CA TYR A 135 -20.79 14.56 0.32
C TYR A 135 -19.49 14.17 1.02
N ARG A 136 -19.47 14.11 2.35
CA ARG A 136 -18.31 13.70 3.17
C ARG A 136 -17.03 14.46 2.81
N ILE A 137 -17.11 15.78 2.61
CA ILE A 137 -15.98 16.60 2.15
C ILE A 137 -14.75 16.42 3.06
N GLN A 138 -14.94 16.42 4.39
CA GLN A 138 -13.86 16.18 5.34
C GLN A 138 -13.15 14.82 5.17
N HIS A 139 -13.86 13.79 4.70
CA HIS A 139 -13.25 12.49 4.43
C HIS A 139 -12.37 12.56 3.17
N HIS A 140 -12.87 13.16 2.10
CA HIS A 140 -12.10 13.32 0.86
C HIS A 140 -10.89 14.24 1.03
N LEU A 141 -11.00 15.29 1.85
CA LEU A 141 -9.86 16.14 2.21
C LEU A 141 -8.77 15.35 2.98
N LYS A 142 -9.18 14.45 3.89
CA LYS A 142 -8.23 13.56 4.59
C LYS A 142 -7.52 12.64 3.61
N GLU A 143 -8.29 11.99 2.73
CA GLU A 143 -7.76 11.08 1.71
C GLU A 143 -6.82 11.79 0.74
N LEU A 144 -7.13 13.02 0.33
CA LEU A 144 -6.31 13.79 -0.58
C LEU A 144 -4.91 14.04 -0.01
N ILE A 145 -4.82 14.48 1.26
CA ILE A 145 -3.54 14.70 1.92
C ILE A 145 -2.84 13.38 2.22
N HIS A 146 -3.57 12.38 2.71
CA HIS A 146 -3.01 11.08 3.07
C HIS A 146 -2.41 10.36 1.85
N PHE A 147 -3.19 10.17 0.79
CA PHE A 147 -2.72 9.51 -0.43
C PHE A 147 -1.77 10.38 -1.25
N GLY A 148 -1.89 11.71 -1.17
CA GLY A 148 -0.89 12.63 -1.72
C GLY A 148 0.49 12.42 -1.10
N ARG A 149 0.56 12.15 0.21
CA ARG A 149 1.81 11.82 0.90
C ARG A 149 2.31 10.40 0.63
N VAL A 150 1.40 9.42 0.45
CA VAL A 150 1.78 8.03 0.16
C VAL A 150 2.32 7.86 -1.27
N TYR A 151 1.68 8.49 -2.25
CA TYR A 151 1.98 8.27 -3.67
C TYR A 151 2.70 9.46 -4.33
N GLY A 152 2.93 10.55 -3.60
CA GLY A 152 3.52 11.78 -4.12
C GLY A 152 2.52 12.73 -4.80
N GLY A 153 1.26 12.31 -4.98
CA GLY A 153 0.20 13.16 -5.53
C GLY A 153 -1.18 12.49 -5.48
N ARG A 154 -2.23 13.30 -5.36
CA ARG A 154 -3.63 12.86 -5.44
C ARG A 154 -4.47 13.98 -6.03
N LEU A 155 -5.37 13.62 -6.94
CA LEU A 155 -6.33 14.52 -7.55
C LEU A 155 -7.72 14.27 -6.94
N ALA A 156 -8.51 15.35 -6.81
CA ALA A 156 -9.92 15.27 -6.48
C ALA A 156 -10.74 15.56 -7.74
N LEU A 157 -11.57 14.61 -8.15
CA LEU A 157 -12.45 14.75 -9.30
C LEU A 157 -13.88 15.02 -8.84
N PHE A 158 -14.45 16.13 -9.30
CA PHE A 158 -15.87 16.40 -9.12
C PHE A 158 -16.69 15.49 -10.04
N VAL A 159 -17.48 14.61 -9.44
CA VAL A 159 -18.33 13.66 -10.15
C VAL A 159 -19.63 14.35 -10.54
N VAL A 160 -19.82 14.56 -11.83
CA VAL A 160 -20.99 15.19 -12.42
C VAL A 160 -21.66 14.19 -13.36
N GLU A 161 -22.98 14.02 -13.21
CA GLU A 161 -23.79 13.22 -14.12
C GLU A 161 -24.04 14.03 -15.40
N THR A 162 -23.43 13.59 -16.50
CA THR A 162 -23.54 14.19 -17.82
C THR A 162 -23.67 13.08 -18.87
N SER A 163 -24.31 13.38 -20.00
CA SER A 163 -24.43 12.46 -21.14
C SER A 163 -23.08 12.21 -21.81
N ASN A 164 -22.18 13.21 -21.82
CA ASN A 164 -20.88 13.16 -22.48
C ASN A 164 -19.73 13.42 -21.48
N PRO A 165 -19.30 12.41 -20.70
CA PRO A 165 -18.25 12.60 -19.69
C PRO A 165 -16.89 13.02 -20.26
N LYS A 166 -16.50 12.49 -21.42
CA LYS A 166 -15.19 12.74 -22.01
C LYS A 166 -14.98 14.22 -22.34
N GLU A 167 -15.90 14.79 -23.11
CA GLU A 167 -15.87 16.20 -23.49
C GLU A 167 -15.97 17.14 -22.28
N TRP A 168 -16.76 16.76 -21.27
CA TRP A 168 -16.91 17.54 -20.05
C TRP A 168 -15.59 17.68 -19.27
N TYR A 169 -14.84 16.58 -19.13
CA TYR A 169 -13.59 16.56 -18.34
C TYR A 169 -12.33 16.98 -19.13
N GLU A 170 -12.39 17.00 -20.47
CA GLU A 170 -11.33 17.56 -21.31
C GLU A 170 -11.35 19.10 -21.31
N ASN A 171 -12.52 19.69 -21.15
CA ASN A 171 -12.70 21.13 -21.11
C ASN A 171 -12.41 21.72 -19.72
N PRO A 172 -12.07 23.02 -19.64
CA PRO A 172 -11.96 23.73 -18.36
C PRO A 172 -13.24 23.59 -17.54
N PHE A 173 -13.10 23.33 -16.23
CA PHE A 173 -14.23 23.08 -15.36
C PHE A 173 -15.14 24.32 -15.26
N ASN A 174 -16.38 24.18 -15.72
CA ASN A 174 -17.39 25.23 -15.67
C ASN A 174 -18.45 24.93 -14.60
N LEU A 175 -18.53 25.78 -13.57
CA LEU A 175 -19.49 25.68 -12.47
C LEU A 175 -20.92 25.97 -12.95
N ASP A 176 -21.10 26.88 -13.90
CA ASP A 176 -22.42 27.30 -14.39
C ASP A 176 -23.13 26.20 -15.18
N GLY A 177 -22.36 25.29 -15.78
CA GLY A 177 -22.90 24.12 -16.47
C GLY A 177 -23.45 23.04 -15.53
N VAL A 178 -23.24 23.15 -14.22
CA VAL A 178 -23.69 22.14 -13.25
C VAL A 178 -25.11 22.45 -12.80
N THR A 179 -26.10 21.81 -13.44
CA THR A 179 -27.50 21.97 -13.06
C THR A 179 -27.89 21.17 -11.82
N LYS A 180 -29.06 21.51 -11.25
CA LYS A 180 -29.59 20.90 -10.03
C LYS A 180 -29.72 19.38 -10.19
N GLY A 181 -28.96 18.62 -9.40
CA GLY A 181 -29.03 17.16 -9.35
C GLY A 181 -27.92 16.44 -10.10
N MET A 182 -27.17 17.14 -10.96
CA MET A 182 -26.05 16.59 -11.71
C MET A 182 -24.87 16.23 -10.79
N TYR A 183 -24.57 17.05 -9.78
CA TYR A 183 -23.43 16.82 -8.89
C TYR A 183 -23.65 15.64 -7.92
N LYS A 184 -22.80 14.61 -8.05
CA LYS A 184 -22.86 13.38 -7.25
C LYS A 184 -21.84 13.31 -6.12
N GLY A 185 -20.76 14.09 -6.17
CA GLY A 185 -19.76 14.14 -5.09
C GLY A 185 -18.33 14.28 -5.62
N ILE A 186 -17.36 13.86 -4.80
CA ILE A 186 -15.92 13.95 -5.09
C ILE A 186 -15.33 12.54 -5.04
N LYS A 187 -14.36 12.24 -5.90
CA LYS A 187 -13.56 11.00 -5.89
C LYS A 187 -12.06 11.29 -6.01
#